data_AF-A0A7Y5Q1H5-F1
#
_entry.id   AF-A0A7Y5Q1H5-F1
#
_cell.length_a   1.000
_cell.length_b   1.000
_cell.length_c   1.000
_cell.angle_alpha   90.00
_cell.angle_beta   90.00
_cell.angle_gamma   90.00
#
_symmetry.space_group_name_H-M   'P 1'
#
loop_
_entity.id
_entity.type
_entity.pdbx_description
1 polymer ?
#
loop_
_entity_poly.entity_id
_entity_poly.type
_entity_poly.pdbx_seq_one_letter_code
_entity_poly.pdbx_strand_id
1 'polypeptide(L)'
;MDARQFDELKLTGSLPSPTGVGLAILQLTRDENYSMGDVTRVIQSDPALTGRILKLSNTASFAAANPVTTVAQAAMRVGARSVRNLALGFTLVSGNRSGRCEGFDYERYWSSSLAVAVMAQGLAEHCGGVSPADAFTCGLLSDIGSLALASIHSERYTQMLARASAEHASDIVLLEREAFDLDHSELACAMLADWRLPEAFSYAVGALELRELHVEGTPPADIALARVL
;
A
#
# COMPACT_ATOMS: atom_id res chain seq x y z
N MET A 1 11.29 -10.55 -15.00
CA MET A 1 10.82 -9.15 -15.13
C MET A 1 11.83 -8.34 -15.92
N ASP A 2 11.43 -7.70 -17.01
CA ASP A 2 12.30 -6.75 -17.73
C ASP A 2 12.40 -5.47 -16.89
N ALA A 3 13.59 -4.94 -16.67
CA ALA A 3 13.83 -3.78 -15.80
C ALA A 3 12.99 -2.54 -16.22
N ARG A 4 12.56 -2.51 -17.49
CA ARG A 4 11.70 -1.48 -18.08
C ARG A 4 10.27 -1.49 -17.55
N GLN A 5 9.67 -2.66 -17.29
CA GLN A 5 8.32 -2.75 -16.69
C GLN A 5 8.35 -2.29 -15.22
N PHE A 6 9.41 -2.59 -14.48
CA PHE A 6 9.60 -2.05 -13.13
C PHE A 6 9.78 -0.53 -13.13
N ASP A 7 10.51 0.01 -14.10
CA ASP A 7 10.69 1.45 -14.22
C ASP A 7 9.39 2.16 -14.67
N GLU A 8 8.55 1.52 -15.48
CA GLU A 8 7.18 2.00 -15.76
C GLU A 8 6.29 1.99 -14.50
N LEU A 9 6.42 0.96 -13.65
CA LEU A 9 5.79 0.88 -12.32
C LEU A 9 6.29 1.99 -11.37
N LYS A 10 7.58 2.38 -11.44
CA LYS A 10 8.16 3.49 -10.65
C LYS A 10 7.68 4.87 -11.09
N LEU A 11 7.36 5.04 -12.38
CA LEU A 11 7.11 6.35 -13.00
C LEU A 11 5.68 6.87 -12.81
N THR A 12 4.72 6.01 -12.47
CA THR A 12 3.29 6.38 -12.39
C THR A 12 2.82 6.52 -10.95
N GLY A 13 3.37 7.53 -10.25
CA GLY A 13 3.03 7.90 -8.87
C GLY A 13 1.60 8.42 -8.63
N SER A 14 0.61 7.96 -9.39
CA SER A 14 -0.81 8.35 -9.28
C SER A 14 -1.70 7.13 -9.04
N LEU A 15 -1.46 6.44 -7.93
CA LEU A 15 -2.47 5.55 -7.37
C LEU A 15 -3.70 6.39 -6.95
N PRO A 16 -4.92 5.89 -7.16
CA PRO A 16 -6.13 6.61 -6.78
C PRO A 16 -6.27 6.63 -5.25
N SER A 17 -6.84 7.73 -4.78
CA SER A 17 -7.07 8.01 -3.35
C SER A 17 -8.56 8.01 -3.04
N PRO A 18 -8.98 7.63 -1.81
CA PRO A 18 -10.37 7.74 -1.39
C PRO A 18 -10.90 9.16 -1.53
N THR A 19 -12.18 9.27 -1.90
CA THR A 19 -12.82 10.58 -2.06
C THR A 19 -12.89 11.29 -0.70
N GLY A 20 -12.57 12.58 -0.67
CA GLY A 20 -12.75 13.42 0.51
C GLY A 20 -11.54 13.53 1.43
N VAL A 21 -10.50 12.69 1.28
CA VAL A 21 -9.26 12.78 2.08
C VAL A 21 -8.62 14.17 1.95
N GLY A 22 -8.43 14.67 0.73
CA GLY A 22 -7.90 16.02 0.50
C GLY A 22 -8.78 17.13 1.06
N LEU A 23 -10.10 16.99 0.96
CA LEU A 23 -11.04 17.97 1.53
C LEU A 23 -11.01 17.96 3.06
N ALA A 24 -10.93 16.79 3.68
CA ALA A 24 -10.81 16.63 5.13
C ALA A 24 -9.50 17.25 5.64
N ILE A 25 -8.37 17.05 4.94
CA ILE A 25 -7.10 17.71 5.29
C ILE A 25 -7.24 19.24 5.15
N LEU A 26 -7.87 19.74 4.08
CA LEU A 26 -8.12 21.17 3.92
C LEU A 26 -8.97 21.73 5.06
N GLN A 27 -10.05 21.04 5.43
CA GLN A 27 -10.96 21.46 6.50
C GLN A 27 -10.28 21.46 7.87
N LEU A 28 -9.56 20.38 8.21
CA LEU A 28 -8.82 20.28 9.47
C LEU A 28 -7.76 21.38 9.62
N THR A 29 -7.18 21.83 8.50
CA THR A 29 -6.09 22.79 8.51
C THR A 29 -6.50 24.21 8.11
N ARG A 30 -7.79 24.53 8.25
CA ARG A 30 -8.31 25.90 8.12
C ARG A 30 -7.84 26.81 9.24
N ASP A 31 -7.84 26.31 10.46
CA ASP A 31 -7.36 27.03 11.64
C ASP A 31 -5.88 26.74 11.86
N GLU A 32 -5.09 27.71 12.31
CA GLU A 32 -3.64 27.52 12.53
C GLU A 32 -3.31 26.62 13.74
N ASN A 33 -4.29 26.35 14.60
CA ASN A 33 -4.16 25.57 15.84
C ASN A 33 -4.59 24.09 15.70
N TYR A 34 -4.56 23.53 14.49
CA TYR A 34 -4.97 22.14 14.27
C TYR A 34 -4.00 21.13 14.89
N SER A 35 -4.52 19.97 15.30
CA SER A 35 -3.70 18.85 15.74
C SER A 35 -3.09 18.12 14.55
N MET A 36 -1.76 18.01 14.52
CA MET A 36 -1.10 17.19 13.50
C MET A 36 -1.53 15.72 13.59
N GLY A 37 -1.90 15.23 14.77
CA GLY A 37 -2.42 13.88 14.95
C GLY A 37 -3.70 13.60 14.16
N ASP A 38 -4.56 14.61 14.00
CA ASP A 38 -5.78 14.45 13.21
C ASP A 38 -5.47 14.43 11.71
N VAL A 39 -4.50 15.24 11.26
CA VAL A 39 -4.02 15.20 9.88
C VAL A 39 -3.35 13.86 9.57
N THR A 40 -2.52 13.33 10.47
CA THR A 40 -1.91 12.00 10.27
C THR A 40 -2.96 10.91 10.17
N ARG A 41 -4.04 10.98 10.99
CA ARG A 41 -5.12 10.00 10.95
C ARG A 41 -5.88 10.04 9.61
N VAL A 42 -6.15 11.23 9.07
CA VAL A 42 -6.78 11.37 7.74
C VAL A 42 -5.86 10.90 6.62
N ILE A 43 -4.55 11.11 6.73
CA ILE A 43 -3.60 10.57 5.75
C ILE A 43 -3.59 9.03 5.81
N GLN A 44 -3.60 8.46 7.02
CA GLN A 44 -3.56 7.02 7.26
C GLN A 44 -4.82 6.26 6.84
N SER A 45 -5.91 6.95 6.47
CA SER A 45 -7.07 6.30 5.83
C SER A 45 -6.87 6.08 4.32
N ASP A 46 -5.76 6.55 3.75
CA ASP A 46 -5.42 6.42 2.34
C ASP A 46 -4.08 5.68 2.18
N PRO A 47 -4.10 4.41 1.71
CA PRO A 47 -2.90 3.62 1.48
C PRO A 47 -1.93 4.27 0.48
N ALA A 48 -2.46 4.82 -0.62
CA ALA A 48 -1.66 5.45 -1.67
C ALA A 48 -0.96 6.70 -1.15
N LEU A 49 -1.69 7.55 -0.44
CA LEU A 49 -1.15 8.78 0.12
C LEU A 49 -0.12 8.50 1.23
N THR A 50 -0.42 7.54 2.11
CA THR A 50 0.50 7.09 3.16
C THR A 50 1.81 6.60 2.56
N GLY A 51 1.73 5.69 1.58
CA GLY A 51 2.90 5.15 0.88
C GLY A 51 3.78 6.22 0.24
N ARG A 52 3.16 7.19 -0.45
CA ARG A 52 3.89 8.31 -1.08
C ARG A 52 4.63 9.19 -0.07
N ILE A 53 4.00 9.48 1.08
CA ILE A 53 4.62 10.27 2.15
C ILE A 53 5.81 9.52 2.77
N LEU A 54 5.67 8.21 3.00
CA LEU A 54 6.75 7.37 3.53
C LEU A 54 7.91 7.28 2.55
N LYS A 55 7.64 6.99 1.27
CA LYS A 55 8.64 6.98 0.20
C LYS A 55 9.44 8.27 0.17
N LEU A 56 8.76 9.42 0.17
CA LEU A 56 9.45 10.70 0.12
C LEU A 56 10.28 10.96 1.38
N SER A 57 9.78 10.57 2.55
CA SER A 57 10.48 10.73 3.83
C SER A 57 11.73 9.85 3.94
N ASN A 58 11.77 8.72 3.24
CA ASN A 58 12.91 7.79 3.20
C ASN A 58 13.89 8.01 2.04
N THR A 59 13.47 8.74 1.00
CA THR A 59 14.29 9.06 -0.18
C THR A 59 14.93 10.45 -0.11
N ALA A 60 14.36 11.38 0.65
CA ALA A 60 14.98 12.68 0.93
C ALA A 60 16.35 12.50 1.63
N SER A 61 17.22 13.51 1.56
CA SER A 61 18.60 13.58 2.10
C SER A 61 18.75 13.32 3.62
N PHE A 62 17.71 12.82 4.28
CA PHE A 62 17.61 12.44 5.69
C PHE A 62 17.80 10.94 5.88
N ALA A 63 18.82 10.35 5.24
CA ALA A 63 19.20 8.95 5.45
C ALA A 63 19.71 8.76 6.89
N ALA A 64 18.78 8.69 7.84
CA ALA A 64 19.04 8.25 9.19
C ALA A 64 19.17 6.71 9.18
N ALA A 65 19.88 6.17 10.18
CA ALA A 65 20.06 4.72 10.32
C ALA A 65 18.75 3.92 10.38
N ASN A 66 17.64 4.57 10.77
CA ASN A 66 16.32 3.95 10.88
C ASN A 66 15.32 4.53 9.86
N PRO A 67 14.65 3.68 9.05
CA PRO A 67 13.62 4.11 8.12
C PRO A 67 12.40 4.71 8.83
N VAL A 68 11.73 5.65 8.17
CA VAL A 68 10.41 6.16 8.58
C VAL A 68 9.36 5.14 8.16
N THR A 69 8.61 4.64 9.14
CA THR A 69 7.55 3.64 8.97
C THR A 69 6.16 4.21 9.18
N THR A 70 6.01 5.42 9.72
CA THR A 70 4.69 6.01 10.02
C THR A 70 4.59 7.46 9.58
N VAL A 71 3.36 7.94 9.31
CA VAL A 71 3.10 9.35 8.96
C VAL A 71 3.48 10.29 10.10
N ALA A 72 3.32 9.85 11.36
CA ALA A 72 3.76 10.61 12.52
C ALA A 72 5.29 10.77 12.56
N GLN A 73 6.04 9.70 12.30
CA GLN A 73 7.50 9.78 12.16
C GLN A 73 7.91 10.65 10.96
N ALA A 74 7.19 10.58 9.84
CA ALA A 74 7.40 11.47 8.71
C ALA A 74 7.22 12.94 9.13
N ALA A 75 6.14 13.27 9.85
CA ALA A 75 5.88 14.61 10.34
C ALA A 75 6.96 15.11 11.31
N MET A 76 7.52 14.24 12.14
CA MET A 76 8.67 14.58 13.01
C MET A 76 9.96 14.80 12.21
N ARG A 77 10.19 14.02 11.14
CA ARG A 77 11.45 14.06 10.38
C ARG A 77 11.50 15.19 9.35
N VAL A 78 10.46 15.34 8.53
CA VAL A 78 10.42 16.36 7.44
C VAL A 78 9.61 17.60 7.82
N GLY A 79 8.95 17.58 8.98
CA GLY A 79 8.12 18.67 9.49
C GLY A 79 6.64 18.49 9.18
N ALA A 80 5.79 18.74 10.19
CA ALA A 80 4.33 18.63 10.10
C ALA A 80 3.73 19.45 8.94
N ARG A 81 4.17 20.70 8.77
CA ARG A 81 3.73 21.58 7.68
C ARG A 81 4.10 21.02 6.30
N SER A 82 5.28 20.41 6.19
CA SER A 82 5.73 19.76 4.95
C SER A 82 4.85 18.57 4.62
N VAL A 83 4.59 17.67 5.58
CA VAL A 83 3.71 16.51 5.40
C VAL A 83 2.31 16.94 4.97
N ARG A 84 1.74 17.96 5.63
CA ARG A 84 0.44 18.53 5.22
C ARG A 84 0.48 19.02 3.77
N ASN A 85 1.47 19.82 3.40
CA ASN A 85 1.55 20.40 2.06
C ASN A 85 1.76 19.32 0.98
N LEU A 86 2.56 18.30 1.27
CA LEU A 86 2.73 17.13 0.42
C LEU A 86 1.42 16.39 0.25
N ALA A 87 0.69 16.17 1.33
CA ALA A 87 -0.60 15.49 1.29
C ALA A 87 -1.61 16.23 0.41
N LEU A 88 -1.73 17.55 0.60
CA LEU A 88 -2.56 18.40 -0.25
C LEU A 88 -2.09 18.37 -1.71
N GLY A 89 -0.80 18.51 -1.97
CA GLY A 89 -0.23 18.45 -3.31
C GLY A 89 -0.53 17.13 -4.03
N PHE A 90 -0.40 16.01 -3.32
CA PHE A 90 -0.72 14.69 -3.87
C PHE A 90 -2.21 14.53 -4.17
N THR A 91 -3.10 15.07 -3.33
CA THR A 91 -4.55 15.02 -3.57
C THR A 91 -5.00 15.82 -4.80
N LEU A 92 -4.24 16.87 -5.17
CA LEU A 92 -4.50 17.66 -6.38
C LEU A 92 -4.04 16.92 -7.65
N VAL A 93 -2.92 16.19 -7.56
CA VAL A 93 -2.37 15.41 -8.68
C VAL A 93 -3.15 14.12 -8.90
N SER A 94 -3.68 13.51 -7.84
CA SER A 94 -4.48 12.28 -7.89
C SER A 94 -5.92 12.50 -8.35
N GLY A 95 -6.19 13.52 -9.18
CA GLY A 95 -7.52 13.92 -9.65
C GLY A 95 -8.35 12.85 -10.39
N ASN A 96 -7.88 11.61 -10.46
CA ASN A 96 -8.63 10.44 -10.88
C ASN A 96 -9.48 9.92 -9.71
N ARG A 97 -10.69 10.48 -9.58
CA ARG A 97 -11.65 10.29 -8.48
C ARG A 97 -12.35 8.93 -8.47
N SER A 98 -12.00 8.08 -9.41
CA SER A 98 -12.52 6.73 -9.61
C SER A 98 -11.43 6.04 -10.42
N GLY A 99 -10.72 5.08 -9.84
CA GLY A 99 -9.64 4.42 -10.58
C GLY A 99 -10.16 3.81 -11.90
N ARG A 100 -9.24 3.57 -12.84
CA ARG A 100 -9.59 3.31 -14.24
C ARG A 100 -10.00 1.86 -14.53
N CYS A 101 -9.67 0.93 -13.64
CA CYS A 101 -10.05 -0.47 -13.79
C CYS A 101 -11.53 -0.66 -13.49
N GLU A 102 -12.31 -0.99 -14.52
CA GLU A 102 -13.66 -1.51 -14.36
C GLU A 102 -13.62 -2.89 -13.71
N GLY A 103 -14.58 -3.18 -12.82
CA GLY A 103 -14.62 -4.42 -12.05
C GLY A 103 -13.79 -4.42 -10.76
N PHE A 104 -12.87 -3.46 -10.58
CA PHE A 104 -12.15 -3.29 -9.31
C PHE A 104 -12.98 -2.42 -8.34
N ASP A 105 -13.31 -2.97 -7.17
CA ASP A 105 -14.06 -2.26 -6.14
C ASP A 105 -13.12 -1.46 -5.22
N TYR A 106 -12.88 -0.20 -5.60
CA TYR A 106 -11.99 0.70 -4.87
C TYR A 106 -12.46 1.02 -3.44
N GLU A 107 -13.78 1.16 -3.23
CA GLU A 107 -14.35 1.45 -1.90
C GLU A 107 -14.16 0.24 -0.97
N ARG A 108 -14.39 -0.98 -1.49
CA ARG A 108 -14.08 -2.20 -0.76
C ARG A 108 -12.58 -2.35 -0.49
N TYR A 109 -11.72 -2.01 -1.46
CA TYR A 109 -10.28 -2.04 -1.26
C TYR A 109 -9.85 -1.10 -0.12
N TRP A 110 -10.28 0.16 -0.13
CA TRP A 110 -9.90 1.14 0.89
C TRP A 110 -10.41 0.75 2.28
N SER A 111 -11.67 0.32 2.38
CA SER A 111 -12.25 -0.14 3.64
C SER A 111 -11.57 -1.41 4.18
N SER A 112 -11.24 -2.36 3.30
CA SER A 112 -10.52 -3.59 3.68
C SER A 112 -9.09 -3.28 4.12
N SER A 113 -8.37 -2.43 3.39
CA SER A 113 -7.01 -1.99 3.75
C SER A 113 -6.98 -1.36 5.15
N LEU A 114 -7.95 -0.49 5.43
CA LEU A 114 -8.05 0.14 6.75
C LEU A 114 -8.45 -0.86 7.84
N ALA A 115 -9.37 -1.79 7.55
CA ALA A 115 -9.75 -2.84 8.50
C ALA A 115 -8.56 -3.73 8.85
N VAL A 116 -7.77 -4.16 7.86
CA VAL A 116 -6.54 -4.95 8.08
C VAL A 116 -5.53 -4.16 8.91
N ALA A 117 -5.33 -2.86 8.62
CA ALA A 117 -4.47 -1.99 9.41
C ALA A 117 -4.88 -1.93 10.90
N VAL A 118 -6.17 -1.71 11.16
CA VAL A 118 -6.70 -1.64 12.54
C VAL A 118 -6.59 -2.99 13.25
N MET A 119 -6.87 -4.10 12.55
CA MET A 119 -6.72 -5.45 13.11
C MET A 119 -5.25 -5.76 13.43
N ALA A 120 -4.33 -5.46 12.52
CA ALA A 120 -2.90 -5.66 12.71
C ALA A 120 -2.37 -4.84 13.90
N GLN A 121 -2.83 -3.59 14.04
CA GLN A 121 -2.53 -2.76 15.20
C GLN A 121 -3.03 -3.40 16.51
N GLY A 122 -4.30 -3.81 16.55
CA GLY A 122 -4.89 -4.43 17.73
C GLY A 122 -4.18 -5.73 18.12
N LEU A 123 -3.80 -6.55 17.15
CA LEU A 123 -3.00 -7.76 17.39
C LEU A 123 -1.63 -7.43 17.98
N ALA A 124 -0.93 -6.43 17.44
CA ALA A 124 0.37 -6.01 17.96
C ALA A 124 0.29 -5.49 19.40
N GLU A 125 -0.79 -4.77 19.76
CA GLU A 125 -1.05 -4.30 21.12
C GLU A 125 -1.22 -5.46 22.12
N HIS A 126 -1.79 -6.59 21.69
CA HIS A 126 -2.06 -7.75 22.55
C HIS A 126 -0.91 -8.77 22.58
N CYS A 127 -0.29 -9.05 21.43
CA CYS A 127 0.73 -10.08 21.28
C CYS A 127 2.15 -9.57 21.55
N GLY A 128 2.40 -8.26 21.40
CA GLY A 128 3.73 -7.68 21.48
C GLY A 128 4.65 -8.08 20.32
N GLY A 129 5.94 -7.71 20.41
CA GLY A 129 6.98 -8.09 19.43
C GLY A 129 7.11 -7.16 18.21
N VAL A 130 6.10 -6.35 17.91
CA VAL A 130 6.16 -5.29 16.90
C VAL A 130 5.47 -4.02 17.42
N SER A 131 5.91 -2.85 16.96
CA SER A 131 5.23 -1.59 17.25
C SER A 131 3.81 -1.61 16.66
N PRO A 132 2.75 -1.27 17.43
CA PRO A 132 1.39 -1.17 16.91
C PRO A 132 1.26 -0.24 15.71
N ALA A 133 2.02 0.86 15.68
CA ALA A 133 2.00 1.81 14.57
C ALA A 133 2.67 1.25 13.30
N ASP A 134 3.68 0.40 13.46
CA ASP A 134 4.31 -0.30 12.34
C ASP A 134 3.40 -1.41 11.82
N ALA A 135 2.75 -2.16 12.72
CA ALA A 135 1.75 -3.16 12.35
C ALA A 135 0.56 -2.54 11.61
N PHE A 136 0.06 -1.39 12.08
CA PHE A 136 -0.96 -0.62 11.37
C PHE A 136 -0.51 -0.30 9.94
N THR A 137 0.70 0.25 9.79
CA THR A 137 1.18 0.68 8.47
C THR A 137 1.43 -0.51 7.55
N CYS A 138 1.97 -1.61 8.08
CA CYS A 138 2.15 -2.84 7.34
C CYS A 138 0.80 -3.40 6.86
N GLY A 139 -0.21 -3.45 7.73
CA GLY A 139 -1.55 -3.90 7.37
C GLY A 139 -2.28 -2.97 6.38
N LEU A 140 -2.04 -1.66 6.45
CA LEU A 140 -2.62 -0.70 5.50
C LEU A 140 -2.05 -0.88 4.09
N LEU A 141 -0.78 -1.24 3.99
CA LEU A 141 -0.04 -1.32 2.74
C LEU A 141 0.09 -2.76 2.21
N SER A 142 -0.45 -3.76 2.91
CA SER A 142 -0.21 -5.16 2.58
C SER A 142 -0.74 -5.57 1.22
N ASP A 143 -1.84 -4.95 0.77
CA ASP A 143 -2.49 -5.23 -0.51
C ASP A 143 -2.29 -4.09 -1.54
N ILE A 144 -1.29 -3.23 -1.33
CA ILE A 144 -1.08 -2.05 -2.20
C ILE A 144 -0.77 -2.42 -3.65
N GLY A 145 -0.28 -3.64 -3.89
CA GLY A 145 -0.02 -4.16 -5.23
C GLY A 145 -1.29 -4.37 -6.05
N SER A 146 -2.41 -4.78 -5.44
CA SER A 146 -3.70 -4.92 -6.14
C SER A 146 -4.16 -3.58 -6.69
N LEU A 147 -4.03 -2.51 -5.88
CA LEU A 147 -4.33 -1.15 -6.32
C LEU A 147 -3.38 -0.71 -7.45
N ALA A 148 -2.11 -1.09 -7.38
CA ALA A 148 -1.13 -0.76 -8.41
C ALA A 148 -1.41 -1.47 -9.73
N LEU A 149 -1.72 -2.78 -9.72
CA LEU A 149 -2.12 -3.53 -10.91
C LEU A 149 -3.38 -2.93 -11.55
N ALA A 150 -4.41 -2.64 -10.74
CA ALA A 150 -5.64 -1.99 -11.21
C ALA A 150 -5.40 -0.57 -11.77
N SER A 151 -4.37 0.13 -11.31
CA SER A 151 -4.06 1.50 -11.75
C SER A 151 -3.21 1.54 -13.01
N ILE A 152 -2.19 0.66 -13.09
CA ILE A 152 -1.14 0.71 -14.11
C ILE A 152 -1.54 -0.12 -15.33
N HIS A 153 -2.21 -1.25 -15.10
CA HIS A 153 -2.67 -2.15 -16.14
C HIS A 153 -4.20 -2.23 -16.19
N SER A 154 -4.89 -1.10 -16.00
CA SER A 154 -6.35 -1.06 -15.82
C SER A 154 -7.15 -1.86 -16.84
N GLU A 155 -6.81 -1.78 -18.14
CA GLU A 155 -7.53 -2.53 -19.18
C GLU A 155 -7.31 -4.05 -19.08
N ARG A 156 -6.07 -4.48 -18.84
CA ARG A 156 -5.73 -5.91 -18.69
C ARG A 156 -6.30 -6.47 -17.39
N TYR A 157 -6.24 -5.69 -16.32
CA TYR A 157 -6.77 -6.08 -15.01
C TYR A 157 -8.30 -6.18 -15.05
N THR A 158 -8.99 -5.27 -15.76
CA THR A 158 -10.42 -5.38 -16.05
C THR A 158 -10.76 -6.68 -16.78
N GLN A 159 -10.01 -7.02 -17.84
CA GLN A 159 -10.24 -8.26 -18.59
C GLN A 159 -10.03 -9.50 -17.72
N MET A 160 -9.00 -9.50 -16.88
CA MET A 160 -8.72 -10.57 -15.93
C MET A 160 -9.86 -10.73 -14.92
N LEU A 161 -10.34 -9.65 -14.31
CA LEU A 161 -11.46 -9.68 -13.36
C LEU A 161 -12.76 -10.13 -14.02
N ALA A 162 -13.03 -9.71 -15.27
CA ALA A 162 -14.19 -10.16 -16.02
C ALA A 162 -14.12 -11.67 -16.31
N ARG A 163 -12.94 -12.19 -16.67
CA ARG A 163 -12.69 -13.62 -16.86
C ARG A 163 -12.88 -14.39 -15.55
N ALA A 164 -12.31 -13.91 -14.44
CA ALA A 164 -12.46 -14.51 -13.11
C ALA A 164 -13.95 -14.65 -12.73
N SER A 165 -14.73 -13.58 -12.95
CA SER A 165 -16.17 -13.57 -12.68
C SER A 165 -16.94 -14.53 -13.58
N ALA A 166 -16.58 -14.66 -14.86
CA ALA A 166 -17.28 -15.54 -15.79
C ALA A 166 -16.97 -17.02 -15.53
N GLU A 167 -15.71 -17.33 -15.24
CA GLU A 167 -15.22 -18.69 -14.99
C GLU A 167 -15.46 -19.17 -13.55
N HIS A 168 -15.99 -18.29 -12.67
CA HIS A 168 -16.06 -18.52 -11.22
C HIS A 168 -14.71 -18.94 -10.63
N ALA A 169 -13.62 -18.43 -11.21
CA ALA A 169 -12.28 -18.69 -10.74
C ALA A 169 -12.08 -17.95 -9.41
N SER A 170 -11.70 -18.70 -8.37
CA SER A 170 -11.44 -18.14 -7.03
C SER A 170 -9.98 -17.74 -6.81
N ASP A 171 -9.07 -18.21 -7.66
CA ASP A 171 -7.64 -18.00 -7.52
C ASP A 171 -7.19 -16.77 -8.34
N ILE A 172 -7.29 -15.59 -7.73
CA ILE A 172 -6.84 -14.33 -8.33
C ILE A 172 -5.33 -14.34 -8.56
N VAL A 173 -4.54 -14.95 -7.66
CA VAL A 173 -3.08 -15.02 -7.76
C VAL A 173 -2.64 -15.76 -9.02
N LEU A 174 -3.28 -16.91 -9.30
CA LEU A 174 -2.99 -17.66 -10.53
C LEU A 174 -3.31 -16.83 -11.78
N LEU A 175 -4.46 -16.15 -11.80
CA LEU A 175 -4.87 -15.31 -12.93
C LEU A 175 -3.94 -14.11 -13.13
N GLU A 176 -3.48 -13.49 -12.04
CA GLU A 176 -2.50 -12.42 -12.09
C GLU A 176 -1.17 -12.90 -12.65
N ARG A 177 -0.67 -14.05 -12.19
CA ARG A 177 0.57 -14.64 -12.71
C ARG A 177 0.46 -15.01 -14.18
N GLU A 178 -0.67 -15.56 -14.63
CA GLU A 178 -0.95 -15.80 -16.06
C GLU A 178 -0.98 -14.50 -16.86
N ALA A 179 -1.55 -13.44 -16.28
CA ALA A 179 -1.77 -12.17 -16.98
C ALA A 179 -0.56 -11.23 -16.95
N PHE A 180 0.26 -11.23 -15.90
CA PHE A 180 1.27 -10.20 -15.63
C PHE A 180 2.66 -10.76 -15.31
N ASP A 181 2.83 -12.08 -15.26
CA ASP A 181 4.06 -12.76 -14.82
C ASP A 181 4.46 -12.43 -13.36
N LEU A 182 3.54 -11.86 -12.58
CA LEU A 182 3.68 -11.53 -11.16
C LEU A 182 2.30 -11.38 -10.53
N ASP A 183 2.21 -11.56 -9.21
CA ASP A 183 1.00 -11.31 -8.43
C ASP A 183 1.05 -9.99 -7.63
N HIS A 184 -0.10 -9.60 -7.09
CA HIS A 184 -0.24 -8.38 -6.31
C HIS A 184 0.66 -8.35 -5.06
N SER A 185 0.96 -9.48 -4.43
CA SER A 185 1.82 -9.49 -3.23
C SER A 185 3.30 -9.36 -3.57
N GLU A 186 3.76 -9.97 -4.65
CA GLU A 186 5.08 -9.73 -5.22
C GLU A 186 5.25 -8.25 -5.57
N LEU A 187 4.24 -7.63 -6.18
CA LEU A 187 4.25 -6.20 -6.47
C LEU A 187 4.26 -5.34 -5.19
N ALA A 188 3.44 -5.69 -4.20
CA ALA A 188 3.42 -5.00 -2.91
C ALA A 188 4.79 -5.05 -2.24
N CYS A 189 5.43 -6.22 -2.18
CA CYS A 189 6.78 -6.39 -1.64
C CYS A 189 7.81 -5.51 -2.35
N ALA A 190 7.76 -5.47 -3.69
CA ALA A 190 8.66 -4.65 -4.49
C ALA A 190 8.42 -3.13 -4.26
N MET A 191 7.17 -2.71 -4.10
CA MET A 191 6.81 -1.33 -3.76
C MET A 191 7.31 -0.94 -2.36
N LEU A 192 7.10 -1.79 -1.35
CA LEU A 192 7.57 -1.53 0.02
C LEU A 192 9.10 -1.39 0.06
N ALA A 193 9.82 -2.22 -0.70
CA ALA A 193 11.28 -2.13 -0.85
C ALA A 193 11.71 -0.82 -1.54
N ASP A 194 11.04 -0.43 -2.63
CA ASP A 194 11.28 0.86 -3.30
C ASP A 194 11.00 2.06 -2.38
N TRP A 195 10.06 1.93 -1.46
CA TRP A 195 9.72 2.94 -0.45
C TRP A 195 10.67 2.92 0.75
N ARG A 196 11.67 2.02 0.73
CA ARG A 196 12.69 1.82 1.76
C ARG A 196 12.07 1.56 3.14
N LEU A 197 10.97 0.82 3.17
CA LEU A 197 10.39 0.32 4.40
C LEU A 197 11.21 -0.87 4.92
N PRO A 198 11.13 -1.22 6.21
CA PRO A 198 11.85 -2.34 6.78
C PRO A 198 11.53 -3.64 6.03
N GLU A 199 12.54 -4.48 5.82
CA GLU A 199 12.39 -5.80 5.18
C GLU A 199 11.32 -6.68 5.86
N ALA A 200 11.14 -6.51 7.17
CA ALA A 200 10.09 -7.17 7.94
C ALA A 200 8.67 -6.91 7.39
N PHE A 201 8.42 -5.77 6.73
CA PHE A 201 7.13 -5.48 6.11
C PHE A 201 6.92 -6.37 4.87
N SER A 202 7.91 -6.41 3.97
CA SER A 202 7.86 -7.28 2.79
C SER A 202 7.76 -8.76 3.19
N TYR A 203 8.49 -9.18 4.23
CA TYR A 203 8.39 -10.54 4.76
C TYR A 203 6.97 -10.85 5.28
N ALA A 204 6.37 -9.93 6.02
CA ALA A 204 5.01 -10.10 6.54
C ALA A 204 3.97 -10.20 5.41
N VAL A 205 4.10 -9.36 4.37
CA VAL A 205 3.21 -9.39 3.20
C VAL A 205 3.34 -10.70 2.43
N GLY A 206 4.56 -11.12 2.09
CA GLY A 206 4.77 -12.39 1.38
C GLY A 206 4.32 -13.62 2.18
N ALA A 207 4.37 -13.57 3.52
CA ALA A 207 3.92 -14.65 4.38
C ALA A 207 2.38 -14.79 4.46
N LEU A 208 1.61 -13.73 4.17
CA LEU A 208 0.15 -13.79 4.17
C LEU A 208 -0.38 -14.69 3.05
N GLU A 209 0.17 -14.58 1.84
CA GLU A 209 -0.24 -15.43 0.71
C GLU A 209 0.07 -16.90 0.92
N LEU A 210 1.22 -17.21 1.52
CA LEU A 210 1.59 -18.59 1.82
C LEU A 210 0.54 -19.25 2.71
N ARG A 211 -0.12 -18.50 3.61
CA ARG A 211 -1.14 -19.04 4.49
C ARG A 211 -2.46 -19.32 3.77
N GLU A 212 -2.81 -18.55 2.75
CA GLU A 212 -4.00 -18.79 1.91
C GLU A 212 -3.82 -20.06 1.05
N LEU A 213 -2.61 -20.27 0.52
CA LEU A 213 -2.25 -21.50 -0.20
C LEU A 213 -2.21 -22.74 0.72
N HIS A 214 -1.86 -22.58 2.00
CA HIS A 214 -1.77 -23.69 2.97
C HIS A 214 -3.12 -24.07 3.62
N VAL A 215 -4.22 -23.40 3.31
CA VAL A 215 -5.57 -23.90 3.69
C VAL A 215 -5.88 -25.21 2.95
N GLU A 216 -5.17 -25.53 1.87
CA GLU A 216 -5.13 -26.86 1.22
C GLU A 216 -3.91 -27.70 1.65
N GLY A 217 -3.81 -28.00 2.94
CA GLY A 217 -3.37 -29.33 3.42
C GLY A 217 -1.97 -29.85 3.10
N THR A 218 -0.91 -29.03 3.01
CA THR A 218 0.48 -29.57 2.94
C THR A 218 1.44 -28.79 3.84
N PRO A 219 2.28 -29.43 4.69
CA PRO A 219 3.20 -28.72 5.60
C PRO A 219 4.42 -28.12 4.88
N PRO A 220 5.05 -27.08 5.45
CA PRO A 220 6.08 -26.30 4.77
C PRO A 220 7.40 -27.05 4.70
N ALA A 221 7.83 -27.37 3.47
CA ALA A 221 9.22 -27.71 3.17
C ALA A 221 9.85 -26.56 2.36
N ASP A 222 10.91 -26.01 2.93
CA ASP A 222 11.96 -25.21 2.30
C ASP A 222 11.59 -23.86 1.66
N ILE A 223 11.90 -22.85 2.47
CA ILE A 223 12.08 -21.45 2.14
C ILE A 223 13.03 -21.32 0.93
N ALA A 224 12.49 -20.97 -0.24
CA ALA A 224 13.28 -20.54 -1.40
C ALA A 224 13.14 -19.03 -1.60
N LEU A 225 13.81 -18.27 -0.73
CA LEU A 225 14.01 -16.82 -0.83
C LEU A 225 15.06 -16.43 -1.90
N ALA A 226 15.08 -17.11 -3.04
CA ALA A 226 16.11 -16.87 -4.06
C ALA A 226 15.60 -17.11 -5.48
N ARG A 227 14.90 -16.13 -6.03
CA ARG A 227 14.94 -15.77 -7.45
C ARG A 227 14.41 -14.35 -7.57
N VAL A 228 15.18 -13.50 -8.23
CA VAL A 228 14.92 -12.07 -8.47
C VAL A 228 15.39 -11.12 -7.34
N LEU A 229 16.66 -11.23 -7.00
CA LEU A 229 17.57 -10.07 -7.06
C LEU A 229 18.52 -10.28 -8.25
#